data_AF-A0A4R7C7T5-F1
#
_entry.id   AF-A0A4R7C7T5-F1
#
_cell.length_a   1.000
_cell.length_b   1.000
_cell.length_c   1.000
_cell.angle_alpha   90.00
_cell.angle_beta   90.00
_cell.angle_gamma   90.00
#
_symmetry.space_group_name_H-M   'P 1'
#
loop_
_entity.id
_entity.type
_entity.pdbx_description
1 polymer ?
#
loop_
_entity_poly.entity_id
_entity_poly.type
_entity_poly.pdbx_seq_one_letter_code
_entity_poly.pdbx_strand_id
1 'polypeptide(L)'
;MAKTGDPRIAVGRLHDFVTATFAAAGCSEDEAKAVATFLVDANLAGHDSHGVGRVPRYLHWMKEGTVRPGRTATLVADAGALSVMDGNFGFGATIGREAVLHGIEKAKAGGVAIVALRSSGHLGRIGQWAELALEHGIVSLHIVNAGGSMLVAPFGGVDKRFSTAPIAFGFPLPGEPPVVLDFATSAVAEGKVMVASNGGKALPPDVLIDEDGRLSNDPATLYGPLVPGGLREHQFGTGAIRAMGEHKGSGLALMCELLGGVLTGSGCAGPPRDQPFANGMVSIYMSPAHFGSEDAMARETRSYIDFVRSSRPAVPGQPVLLPGEPERIAQADRTANGVPIPREAWLGMMAAARSVGLGANDPRMLPEPPAA
;
A
#
# COMPACT_ATOMS: atom_id res chain seq x y z
N MET A 1 -5.51 -5.00 11.83
CA MET A 1 -6.65 -4.72 12.72
C MET A 1 -6.10 -4.42 14.10
N ALA A 2 -6.29 -3.18 14.54
CA ALA A 2 -5.97 -2.68 15.88
C ALA A 2 -6.59 -3.58 16.97
N LYS A 3 -5.95 -3.66 18.14
CA LYS A 3 -6.51 -4.36 19.30
C LYS A 3 -7.71 -3.55 19.79
N THR A 4 -8.75 -4.23 20.29
CA THR A 4 -9.77 -3.60 21.13
C THR A 4 -9.06 -2.93 22.30
N GLY A 5 -9.01 -1.59 22.32
CA GLY A 5 -8.33 -0.80 23.35
C GLY A 5 -7.21 0.13 22.85
N ASP A 6 -6.79 0.07 21.58
CA ASP A 6 -5.82 1.04 21.05
C ASP A 6 -6.41 2.47 21.09
N PRO A 7 -5.65 3.48 21.54
CA PRO A 7 -6.15 4.85 21.62
C PRO A 7 -6.46 5.38 20.21
N ARG A 8 -7.54 6.14 20.09
CA ARG A 8 -8.02 6.67 18.81
C ARG A 8 -7.69 8.15 18.66
N ILE A 9 -7.30 8.54 17.45
CA ILE A 9 -7.05 9.93 17.07
C ILE A 9 -8.11 10.37 16.06
N ALA A 10 -8.74 11.52 16.27
CA ALA A 10 -9.67 12.09 15.31
C ALA A 10 -9.00 12.33 13.95
N VAL A 11 -9.70 12.03 12.86
CA VAL A 11 -9.14 12.04 11.48
C VAL A 11 -8.49 13.39 11.13
N GLY A 12 -9.21 14.50 11.33
CA GLY A 12 -8.67 15.83 11.06
C GLY A 12 -7.41 16.14 11.86
N ARG A 13 -7.39 15.74 13.14
CA ARG A 13 -6.25 15.96 14.02
C ARG A 13 -5.01 15.19 13.57
N LEU A 14 -5.22 13.97 13.05
CA LEU A 14 -4.17 13.15 12.50
C LEU A 14 -3.63 13.73 11.19
N HIS A 15 -4.52 14.21 10.32
CA HIS A 15 -4.15 14.88 9.06
C HIS A 15 -3.31 16.15 9.31
N ASP A 16 -3.75 17.01 10.23
CA ASP A 16 -3.04 18.22 10.63
C ASP A 16 -1.64 17.93 11.17
N PHE A 17 -1.53 16.90 12.02
CA PHE A 17 -0.24 16.50 12.60
C PHE A 17 0.72 15.99 11.54
N VAL A 18 0.27 15.09 10.65
CA VAL A 18 1.13 14.53 9.59
C VAL A 18 1.54 15.62 8.60
N THR A 19 0.61 16.50 8.20
CA THR A 19 0.89 17.65 7.34
C THR A 19 1.96 18.56 7.98
N ALA A 20 1.76 18.96 9.23
CA ALA A 20 2.73 19.81 9.93
C ALA A 20 4.11 19.16 10.06
N THR A 21 4.15 17.84 10.25
CA THR A 21 5.40 17.08 10.35
C THR A 21 6.19 17.11 9.04
N PHE A 22 5.56 16.83 7.90
CA PHE A 22 6.25 16.86 6.61
C PHE A 22 6.60 18.29 6.15
N ALA A 23 5.76 19.29 6.47
CA ALA A 23 6.08 20.69 6.23
C ALA A 23 7.31 21.14 7.04
N ALA A 24 7.38 20.80 8.33
CA ALA A 24 8.55 21.06 9.17
C ALA A 24 9.82 20.35 8.65
N ALA A 25 9.64 19.20 8.01
CA ALA A 25 10.73 18.44 7.39
C ALA A 25 11.19 19.00 6.02
N GLY A 26 10.55 20.06 5.52
CA GLY A 26 10.96 20.78 4.30
C GLY A 26 10.14 20.47 3.04
N CYS A 27 9.03 19.74 3.15
CA CYS A 27 8.07 19.60 2.04
C CYS A 27 7.29 20.91 1.83
N SER A 28 6.80 21.15 0.61
CA SER A 28 5.80 22.20 0.41
C SER A 28 4.51 21.85 1.15
N GLU A 29 3.69 22.85 1.46
CA GLU A 29 2.40 22.63 2.14
C GLU A 29 1.50 21.66 1.37
N ASP A 30 1.47 21.76 0.04
CA ASP A 30 0.65 20.91 -0.82
C ASP A 30 1.16 19.46 -0.85
N GLU A 31 2.48 19.26 -0.93
CA GLU A 31 3.07 17.91 -0.88
C GLU A 31 2.89 17.28 0.51
N ALA A 32 3.06 18.07 1.58
CA ALA A 32 2.82 17.62 2.95
C ALA A 32 1.37 17.16 3.16
N LYS A 33 0.40 17.92 2.64
CA LYS A 33 -1.03 17.53 2.64
C LYS A 33 -1.28 16.28 1.82
N ALA A 34 -0.66 16.16 0.63
CA ALA A 34 -0.82 14.98 -0.21
C ALA A 34 -0.30 13.72 0.50
N VAL A 35 0.87 13.79 1.13
CA VAL A 35 1.43 12.69 1.94
C VAL A 35 0.54 12.39 3.16
N ALA A 36 0.01 13.40 3.84
CA ALA A 36 -0.90 13.22 4.96
C ALA A 36 -2.19 12.51 4.55
N THR A 37 -2.86 12.96 3.49
CA THR A 37 -4.05 12.30 2.92
C THR A 37 -3.74 10.85 2.57
N PHE A 38 -2.66 10.63 1.84
CA PHE A 38 -2.23 9.29 1.41
C PHE A 38 -2.06 8.30 2.58
N LEU A 39 -1.41 8.72 3.66
CA LEU A 39 -1.21 7.87 4.83
C LEU A 39 -2.50 7.72 5.66
N VAL A 40 -3.26 8.79 5.86
CA VAL A 40 -4.49 8.75 6.65
C VAL A 40 -5.57 7.91 5.95
N ASP A 41 -5.70 7.99 4.63
CA ASP A 41 -6.66 7.19 3.85
C ASP A 41 -6.35 5.69 3.94
N ALA A 42 -5.07 5.32 3.93
CA ALA A 42 -4.67 3.93 4.17
C ALA A 42 -5.10 3.46 5.57
N ASN A 43 -4.99 4.30 6.60
CA ASN A 43 -5.55 3.98 7.90
C ASN A 43 -7.08 3.92 7.87
N LEU A 44 -7.78 4.84 7.22
CA LEU A 44 -9.25 4.81 7.14
C LEU A 44 -9.73 3.50 6.51
N ALA A 45 -9.09 3.04 5.44
CA ALA A 45 -9.38 1.76 4.80
C ALA A 45 -8.98 0.52 5.64
N GLY A 46 -8.41 0.69 6.84
CA GLY A 46 -8.01 -0.42 7.72
C GLY A 46 -6.63 -1.01 7.42
N HIS A 47 -5.87 -0.40 6.51
CA HIS A 47 -4.54 -0.84 6.07
C HIS A 47 -3.42 -0.13 6.83
N ASP A 48 -3.39 -0.34 8.15
CA ASP A 48 -2.50 0.36 9.09
C ASP A 48 -1.00 0.27 8.76
N SER A 49 -0.57 -0.80 8.09
CA SER A 49 0.83 -0.98 7.65
C SER A 49 1.27 -0.02 6.55
N HIS A 50 0.34 0.66 5.88
CA HIS A 50 0.61 1.66 4.85
C HIS A 50 0.18 3.07 5.28
N GLY A 51 -0.27 3.22 6.52
CA GLY A 51 -0.75 4.49 7.06
C GLY A 51 0.30 5.28 7.84
N VAL A 52 -0.16 6.14 8.74
CA VAL A 52 0.65 7.13 9.48
C VAL A 52 1.81 6.56 10.28
N GLY A 53 1.78 5.26 10.62
CA GLY A 53 2.93 4.56 11.19
C GLY A 53 4.18 4.58 10.29
N ARG A 54 4.04 4.93 9.00
CA ARG A 54 5.15 5.11 8.05
C ARG A 54 5.84 6.47 8.15
N VAL A 55 5.30 7.45 8.88
CA VAL A 55 5.90 8.80 9.02
C VAL A 55 7.39 8.74 9.40
N PRO A 56 7.82 7.98 10.44
CA PRO A 56 9.24 7.92 10.81
C PRO A 56 10.12 7.37 9.68
N ARG A 57 9.63 6.35 8.95
CA ARG A 57 10.37 5.73 7.84
C ARG A 57 10.50 6.69 6.66
N TYR A 58 9.45 7.44 6.34
CA TYR A 58 9.47 8.39 5.23
C TYR A 58 10.41 9.57 5.51
N LEU A 59 10.42 10.11 6.74
CA LEU A 59 11.38 11.15 7.12
C LEU A 59 12.82 10.63 7.07
N HIS A 60 13.04 9.39 7.49
CA HIS A 60 14.35 8.74 7.39
C HIS A 60 14.79 8.57 5.93
N TRP A 61 13.95 8.04 5.06
CA TRP A 61 14.25 7.94 3.62
C TRP A 61 14.47 9.30 2.96
N MET A 62 13.79 10.34 3.44
CA MET A 62 14.01 11.70 2.97
C MET A 62 15.40 12.22 3.38
N LYS A 63 15.80 11.96 4.63
CA LYS A 63 17.13 12.30 5.14
C LYS A 63 18.25 11.57 4.38
N GLU A 64 18.01 10.33 3.98
CA GLU A 64 18.96 9.52 3.19
C GLU A 64 18.96 9.87 1.69
N GLY A 65 17.99 10.65 1.22
CA GLY A 65 17.82 10.97 -0.21
C GLY A 65 17.25 9.83 -1.06
N THR A 66 16.77 8.75 -0.40
CA THR A 66 16.03 7.63 -1.02
C THR A 66 14.69 8.09 -1.57
N VAL A 67 14.01 8.97 -0.84
CA VAL A 67 12.82 9.71 -1.31
C VAL A 67 13.16 11.20 -1.31
N ARG A 68 12.76 11.93 -2.34
CA ARG A 68 13.14 13.32 -2.56
C ARG A 68 11.88 14.20 -2.60
N PRO A 69 11.76 15.21 -1.73
CA PRO A 69 10.61 16.12 -1.73
C PRO A 69 10.64 17.03 -2.97
N GLY A 70 9.48 17.56 -3.35
CA GLY A 70 9.33 18.52 -4.45
C GLY A 70 9.62 17.94 -5.83
N ARG A 71 9.42 16.64 -6.02
CA ARG A 71 9.58 15.96 -7.31
C ARG A 71 8.25 15.69 -7.96
N THR A 72 8.22 15.85 -9.28
CA THR A 72 7.11 15.50 -10.15
C THR A 72 7.55 14.42 -11.14
N ALA A 73 6.58 13.65 -11.63
CA ALA A 73 6.80 12.63 -12.62
C ALA A 73 7.14 13.26 -13.99
N THR A 74 8.14 12.70 -14.67
CA THR A 74 8.53 13.12 -16.02
C THR A 74 8.03 12.11 -17.04
N LEU A 75 7.35 12.58 -18.09
CA LEU A 75 6.97 11.75 -19.23
C LEU A 75 8.22 11.44 -20.07
N VAL A 76 8.65 10.18 -20.05
CA VAL A 76 9.85 9.70 -20.75
C VAL A 76 9.52 9.29 -22.18
N ALA A 77 8.38 8.65 -22.38
CA ALA A 77 7.90 8.23 -23.68
C ALA A 77 6.38 8.28 -23.72
N ASP A 78 5.83 8.66 -24.88
CA ASP A 78 4.40 8.65 -25.13
C ASP A 78 4.11 8.14 -26.55
N ALA A 79 3.40 7.01 -26.63
CA ALA A 79 3.19 6.27 -27.87
C ALA A 79 1.79 5.65 -27.91
N GLY A 80 0.84 6.34 -28.54
CA GLY A 80 -0.53 5.84 -28.70
C GLY A 80 -1.20 5.64 -27.35
N ALA A 81 -1.54 4.40 -26.98
CA ALA A 81 -2.11 4.06 -25.67
C ALA A 81 -1.07 3.89 -24.56
N LEU A 82 0.23 3.85 -24.89
CA LEU A 82 1.31 3.57 -23.93
C LEU A 82 2.04 4.84 -23.52
N SER A 83 2.35 4.97 -22.23
CA SER A 83 3.24 6.02 -21.72
C SER A 83 4.23 5.44 -20.70
N VAL A 84 5.44 5.99 -20.68
CA VAL A 84 6.47 5.67 -19.67
C VAL A 84 6.75 6.94 -18.87
N MET A 85 6.70 6.84 -17.54
CA MET A 85 6.91 7.95 -16.62
C MET A 85 8.03 7.62 -15.63
N ASP A 86 8.90 8.59 -15.36
CA ASP A 86 9.93 8.52 -14.33
C ASP A 86 9.49 9.33 -13.11
N GLY A 87 9.42 8.68 -11.95
CA GLY A 87 9.03 9.28 -10.68
C GLY A 87 10.12 10.12 -10.03
N ASN A 88 11.35 10.13 -10.56
CA ASN A 88 12.47 10.94 -10.06
C ASN A 88 12.75 10.75 -8.55
N PHE A 89 12.40 9.57 -8.00
CA PHE A 89 12.45 9.22 -6.58
C PHE A 89 11.62 10.15 -5.69
N GLY A 90 10.55 10.73 -6.23
CA GLY A 90 9.58 11.53 -5.48
C GLY A 90 8.71 10.72 -4.52
N PHE A 91 7.95 11.40 -3.66
CA PHE A 91 6.98 10.72 -2.80
C PHE A 91 5.96 9.94 -3.64
N GLY A 92 5.71 8.67 -3.28
CA GLY A 92 4.71 7.85 -3.97
C GLY A 92 3.30 8.45 -3.91
N ALA A 93 2.98 9.24 -2.87
CA ALA A 93 1.75 10.01 -2.77
C ALA A 93 1.56 10.98 -3.96
N THR A 94 2.62 11.74 -4.30
CA THR A 94 2.64 12.70 -5.39
C THR A 94 2.74 11.99 -6.74
N ILE A 95 3.76 11.15 -6.89
CA ILE A 95 4.10 10.50 -8.15
C ILE A 95 3.02 9.50 -8.60
N GLY A 96 2.48 8.72 -7.66
CA GLY A 96 1.40 7.78 -7.93
C GLY A 96 0.14 8.50 -8.42
N ARG A 97 -0.23 9.61 -7.75
CA ARG A 97 -1.38 10.43 -8.17
C ARG A 97 -1.20 11.00 -9.57
N GLU A 98 -0.04 11.58 -9.87
CA GLU A 98 0.25 12.13 -11.21
C GLU A 98 0.19 11.07 -12.30
N ALA A 99 0.78 9.89 -12.07
CA ALA A 99 0.76 8.79 -13.03
C ALA A 99 -0.66 8.22 -13.26
N VAL A 100 -1.48 8.17 -12.21
CA VAL A 100 -2.87 7.73 -12.31
C VAL A 100 -3.72 8.73 -13.07
N LEU A 101 -3.62 10.02 -12.76
CA LEU A 101 -4.34 11.08 -13.47
C LEU A 101 -3.96 11.11 -14.96
N HIS A 102 -2.67 10.94 -15.29
CA HIS A 102 -2.21 10.82 -16.68
C HIS A 102 -2.88 9.65 -17.41
N GLY A 103 -2.91 8.47 -16.77
CA GLY A 103 -3.55 7.28 -17.33
C GLY A 103 -5.06 7.42 -17.52
N ILE A 104 -5.75 8.06 -16.57
CA ILE A 104 -7.18 8.37 -16.65
C ILE A 104 -7.47 9.25 -17.86
N GLU A 105 -6.77 10.36 -18.01
CA GLU A 105 -7.01 11.29 -19.13
C GLU A 105 -6.74 10.63 -20.48
N LYS A 106 -5.68 9.83 -20.57
CA LYS A 106 -5.34 9.08 -21.77
C LYS A 106 -6.39 8.02 -22.12
N ALA A 107 -6.91 7.30 -21.12
CA ALA A 107 -7.98 6.31 -21.34
C ALA A 107 -9.32 6.97 -21.69
N LYS A 108 -9.62 8.15 -21.14
CA LYS A 108 -10.80 8.94 -21.57
C LYS A 108 -10.68 9.41 -23.02
N ALA A 109 -9.48 9.71 -23.49
CA ALA A 109 -9.26 10.16 -24.87
C ALA A 109 -9.22 9.02 -25.89
N GLY A 110 -8.64 7.86 -25.53
CA GLY A 110 -8.34 6.77 -26.46
C GLY A 110 -8.98 5.42 -26.13
N GLY A 111 -9.86 5.35 -25.13
CA GLY A 111 -10.51 4.12 -24.66
C GLY A 111 -9.67 3.23 -23.75
N VAL A 112 -8.35 3.19 -23.95
CA VAL A 112 -7.40 2.41 -23.14
C VAL A 112 -6.08 3.16 -22.96
N ALA A 113 -5.46 2.99 -21.80
CA ALA A 113 -4.10 3.46 -21.54
C ALA A 113 -3.28 2.43 -20.75
N ILE A 114 -1.99 2.33 -21.05
CA ILE A 114 -0.99 1.59 -20.28
C ILE A 114 0.07 2.58 -19.83
N VAL A 115 0.27 2.71 -18.53
CA VAL A 115 1.27 3.61 -17.94
C VAL A 115 2.30 2.78 -17.17
N ALA A 116 3.55 2.83 -17.63
CA ALA A 116 4.70 2.27 -16.93
C ALA A 116 5.38 3.38 -16.11
N LEU A 117 5.29 3.29 -14.78
CA LEU A 117 5.93 4.21 -13.84
C LEU A 117 7.16 3.53 -13.23
N ARG A 118 8.31 4.21 -13.28
CA ARG A 118 9.55 3.77 -12.62
C ARG A 118 10.04 4.77 -11.58
N SER A 119 10.96 4.35 -10.72
CA SER A 119 11.67 5.23 -9.79
C SER A 119 10.72 6.05 -8.89
N SER A 120 9.59 5.49 -8.48
CA SER A 120 8.71 6.13 -7.51
C SER A 120 9.15 5.79 -6.10
N GLY A 121 8.97 6.70 -5.15
CA GLY A 121 8.98 6.32 -3.73
C GLY A 121 7.89 5.31 -3.41
N HIS A 122 7.71 4.99 -2.13
CA HIS A 122 6.74 3.97 -1.73
C HIS A 122 5.30 4.35 -2.11
N LEU A 123 4.66 3.52 -2.95
CA LEU A 123 3.31 3.68 -3.49
C LEU A 123 2.19 3.22 -2.54
N GLY A 124 2.52 2.84 -1.30
CA GLY A 124 1.55 2.67 -0.21
C GLY A 124 0.47 1.63 -0.51
N ARG A 125 -0.80 1.96 -0.20
CA ARG A 125 -1.95 1.10 -0.47
C ARG A 125 -2.35 1.24 -1.93
N ILE A 126 -2.14 0.20 -2.73
CA ILE A 126 -2.33 0.27 -4.19
C ILE A 126 -3.81 0.43 -4.57
N GLY A 127 -4.73 -0.08 -3.74
CA GLY A 127 -6.18 0.11 -3.92
C GLY A 127 -6.60 1.58 -3.98
N GLN A 128 -5.84 2.50 -3.38
CA GLN A 128 -6.11 3.94 -3.47
C GLN A 128 -5.97 4.47 -4.91
N TRP A 129 -5.07 3.90 -5.70
CA TRP A 129 -4.90 4.24 -7.10
C TRP A 129 -6.05 3.74 -7.97
N ALA A 130 -6.59 2.56 -7.62
CA ALA A 130 -7.79 2.02 -8.24
C ALA A 130 -9.04 2.86 -7.90
N GLU A 131 -9.17 3.28 -6.64
CA GLU A 131 -10.25 4.19 -6.21
C GLU A 131 -10.18 5.53 -6.95
N LEU A 132 -8.99 6.11 -7.10
CA LEU A 132 -8.82 7.35 -7.87
C LEU A 132 -9.24 7.18 -9.35
N ALA A 133 -8.94 6.03 -9.98
CA ALA A 133 -9.44 5.75 -11.33
C ALA A 133 -10.97 5.63 -11.35
N LEU A 134 -11.56 5.00 -10.34
CA LEU A 134 -13.00 4.80 -10.21
C LEU A 134 -13.77 6.11 -9.97
N GLU A 135 -13.19 7.07 -9.26
CA GLU A 135 -13.75 8.43 -9.12
C GLU A 135 -13.96 9.11 -10.48
N HIS A 136 -13.20 8.70 -11.50
CA HIS A 136 -13.32 9.18 -12.87
C HIS A 136 -14.02 8.19 -13.82
N GLY A 137 -14.66 7.15 -13.27
CA GLY A 137 -15.39 6.14 -14.03
C GLY A 137 -14.51 5.21 -14.86
N ILE A 138 -13.22 5.08 -14.53
CA ILE A 138 -12.24 4.28 -15.26
C ILE A 138 -12.01 2.95 -14.54
N VAL A 139 -12.10 1.85 -15.28
CA VAL A 139 -11.66 0.52 -14.80
C VAL A 139 -10.15 0.50 -14.81
N SER A 140 -9.52 -0.02 -13.75
CA SER A 140 -8.07 -0.08 -13.68
C SER A 140 -7.51 -1.38 -13.11
N LEU A 141 -6.28 -1.67 -13.51
CA LEU A 141 -5.41 -2.71 -12.95
C LEU A 141 -4.04 -2.09 -12.68
N HIS A 142 -3.50 -2.33 -11.49
CA HIS A 142 -2.19 -1.84 -11.06
C HIS A 142 -1.32 -3.02 -10.62
N ILE A 143 -0.15 -3.16 -11.24
CA ILE A 143 0.81 -4.24 -10.98
C ILE A 143 2.10 -3.59 -10.47
N VAL A 144 2.51 -3.90 -9.25
CA VAL A 144 3.56 -3.17 -8.55
C VAL A 144 4.64 -4.11 -8.03
N ASN A 145 5.88 -3.65 -8.05
CA ASN A 145 6.99 -4.29 -7.33
C ASN A 145 7.67 -3.31 -6.37
N ALA A 146 8.58 -3.82 -5.55
CA ALA A 146 9.42 -2.99 -4.67
C ALA A 146 10.91 -3.34 -4.83
N GLY A 147 11.61 -2.53 -5.60
CA GLY A 147 13.06 -2.61 -5.78
C GLY A 147 13.78 -2.45 -4.44
N GLY A 148 14.70 -3.37 -4.15
CA GLY A 148 15.42 -3.40 -2.87
C GLY A 148 14.64 -4.02 -1.70
N SER A 149 13.45 -4.58 -1.92
CA SER A 149 12.69 -5.29 -0.88
C SER A 149 12.67 -6.80 -1.15
N MET A 150 13.51 -7.56 -0.43
CA MET A 150 13.55 -9.03 -0.52
C MET A 150 12.92 -9.65 0.72
N LEU A 151 11.71 -10.20 0.58
CA LEU A 151 10.89 -10.66 1.71
C LEU A 151 10.26 -12.03 1.50
N VAL A 152 9.94 -12.39 0.25
CA VAL A 152 9.10 -13.55 -0.06
C VAL A 152 9.92 -14.63 -0.78
N ALA A 153 9.72 -15.89 -0.38
CA ALA A 153 10.31 -17.05 -1.03
C ALA A 153 9.48 -17.49 -2.25
N PRO A 154 10.14 -17.84 -3.37
CA PRO A 154 9.46 -18.47 -4.50
C PRO A 154 8.97 -19.86 -4.10
N PHE A 155 7.89 -20.32 -4.73
CA PHE A 155 7.42 -21.68 -4.50
C PHE A 155 8.52 -22.71 -4.81
N GLY A 156 8.77 -23.62 -3.87
CA GLY A 156 9.86 -24.60 -3.93
C GLY A 156 11.22 -24.08 -3.43
N GLY A 157 11.33 -22.81 -3.05
CA GLY A 157 12.51 -22.23 -2.41
C GLY A 157 12.24 -21.79 -0.97
N VAL A 158 13.33 -21.49 -0.25
CA VAL A 158 13.31 -20.98 1.14
C VAL A 158 13.88 -19.56 1.25
N ASP A 159 14.68 -19.15 0.27
CA ASP A 159 15.34 -17.85 0.28
C ASP A 159 14.40 -16.71 -0.13
N LYS A 160 14.63 -15.53 0.43
CA LYS A 160 14.00 -14.27 0.00
C LYS A 160 14.41 -13.95 -1.44
N ARG A 161 13.44 -13.87 -2.36
CA ARG A 161 13.68 -13.55 -3.79
C ARG A 161 12.71 -12.52 -4.36
N PHE A 162 11.51 -12.36 -3.79
CA PHE A 162 10.54 -11.37 -4.24
C PHE A 162 10.26 -10.32 -3.16
N SER A 163 9.76 -9.17 -3.59
CA SER A 163 8.99 -8.28 -2.71
C SER A 163 7.62 -8.89 -2.41
N THR A 164 6.80 -8.19 -1.63
CA THR A 164 5.38 -8.57 -1.45
C THR A 164 4.53 -8.31 -2.70
N ALA A 165 5.08 -7.62 -3.71
CA ALA A 165 4.59 -7.55 -5.09
C ALA A 165 3.05 -7.45 -5.23
N PRO A 166 2.44 -6.32 -4.85
CA PRO A 166 0.99 -6.21 -4.81
C PRO A 166 0.35 -5.98 -6.18
N ILE A 167 -0.94 -6.33 -6.26
CA ILE A 167 -1.81 -6.11 -7.41
C ILE A 167 -3.11 -5.48 -6.90
N ALA A 168 -3.61 -4.47 -7.61
CA ALA A 168 -4.94 -3.92 -7.36
C ALA A 168 -5.80 -3.82 -8.63
N PHE A 169 -7.11 -3.95 -8.46
CA PHE A 169 -8.12 -3.82 -9.51
C PHE A 169 -9.23 -2.90 -9.03
N GLY A 170 -9.75 -2.06 -9.92
CA GLY A 170 -10.95 -1.25 -9.69
C GLY A 170 -11.98 -1.51 -10.78
N PHE A 171 -13.22 -1.84 -10.39
CA PHE A 171 -14.34 -1.99 -11.31
C PHE A 171 -15.56 -1.17 -10.83
N PRO A 172 -16.13 -0.29 -11.68
CA PRO A 172 -17.22 0.60 -11.29
C PRO A 172 -18.54 -0.15 -11.20
N LEU A 173 -19.40 0.29 -10.28
CA LEU A 173 -20.78 -0.17 -10.17
C LEU A 173 -21.71 1.04 -10.09
N PRO A 174 -22.36 1.46 -11.20
CA PRO A 174 -23.15 2.68 -11.21
C PRO A 174 -24.28 2.67 -10.16
N GLY A 175 -24.27 3.70 -9.30
CA GLY A 175 -25.25 3.88 -8.22
C GLY A 175 -24.94 3.14 -6.93
N GLU A 176 -23.83 2.39 -6.86
CA GLU A 176 -23.43 1.60 -5.70
C GLU A 176 -21.91 1.74 -5.46
N PRO A 177 -21.40 1.36 -4.28
CA PRO A 177 -19.95 1.35 -4.05
C PRO A 177 -19.22 0.42 -5.04
N PRO A 178 -18.06 0.83 -5.58
CA PRO A 178 -17.33 0.04 -6.58
C PRO A 178 -16.67 -1.20 -5.96
N VAL A 179 -16.25 -2.13 -6.81
CA VAL A 179 -15.45 -3.29 -6.41
C VAL A 179 -13.98 -2.91 -6.50
N VAL A 180 -13.26 -3.07 -5.38
CA VAL A 180 -11.82 -2.80 -5.29
C VAL A 180 -11.13 -4.00 -4.69
N LEU A 181 -10.28 -4.67 -5.46
CA LEU A 181 -9.44 -5.76 -4.99
C LEU A 181 -8.02 -5.24 -4.83
N ASP A 182 -7.42 -5.37 -3.65
CA ASP A 182 -6.04 -4.93 -3.36
C ASP A 182 -5.37 -5.94 -2.43
N PHE A 183 -4.30 -6.58 -2.89
CA PHE A 183 -3.58 -7.57 -2.10
C PHE A 183 -2.11 -7.70 -2.50
N ALA A 184 -1.29 -8.11 -1.54
CA ALA A 184 0.06 -8.61 -1.77
C ALA A 184 0.02 -10.05 -2.30
N THR A 185 0.96 -10.42 -3.16
CA THR A 185 1.10 -11.81 -3.65
C THR A 185 1.73 -12.77 -2.63
N SER A 186 2.11 -12.25 -1.45
CA SER A 186 2.55 -13.02 -0.30
C SER A 186 1.38 -13.54 0.56
N ALA A 187 1.58 -14.67 1.23
CA ALA A 187 0.58 -15.28 2.11
C ALA A 187 0.14 -14.36 3.26
N VAL A 188 1.02 -13.44 3.64
CA VAL A 188 0.73 -12.36 4.59
C VAL A 188 1.52 -11.11 4.21
N ALA A 189 0.98 -9.92 4.49
CA ALA A 189 1.71 -8.67 4.33
C ALA A 189 2.86 -8.56 5.35
N GLU A 190 4.01 -8.02 4.95
CA GLU A 190 5.18 -7.83 5.83
C GLU A 190 4.84 -7.04 7.10
N GLY A 191 4.02 -5.98 6.97
CA GLY A 191 3.60 -5.20 8.13
C GLY A 191 2.83 -5.99 9.18
N LYS A 192 2.13 -7.07 8.80
CA LYS A 192 1.47 -7.96 9.78
C LYS A 192 2.50 -8.82 10.53
N VAL A 193 3.58 -9.24 9.86
CA VAL A 193 4.73 -9.91 10.50
C VAL A 193 5.43 -8.96 11.47
N MET A 194 5.62 -7.70 11.07
CA MET A 194 6.20 -6.66 11.93
C MET A 194 5.36 -6.41 13.18
N VAL A 195 4.03 -6.30 13.02
CA VAL A 195 3.10 -6.14 14.15
C VAL A 195 3.14 -7.36 15.07
N ALA A 196 3.09 -8.58 14.53
CA ALA A 196 3.23 -9.80 15.32
C ALA A 196 4.55 -9.84 16.10
N SER A 197 5.64 -9.41 15.44
CA SER A 197 6.98 -9.34 16.02
C SER A 197 7.07 -8.41 17.24
N ASN A 198 6.20 -7.41 17.33
CA ASN A 198 6.15 -6.44 18.42
C ASN A 198 5.08 -6.81 19.46
N GLY A 199 4.71 -8.10 19.58
CA GLY A 199 3.68 -8.55 20.53
C GLY A 199 2.23 -8.31 20.08
N GLY A 200 2.04 -8.10 18.77
CA GLY A 200 0.74 -8.00 18.13
C GLY A 200 0.01 -9.35 18.03
N LYS A 201 -1.03 -9.39 17.19
CA LYS A 201 -1.77 -10.64 16.91
C LYS A 201 -0.83 -11.67 16.28
N ALA A 202 -0.95 -12.93 16.70
CA ALA A 202 -0.23 -14.04 16.11
C ALA A 202 -0.50 -14.15 14.60
N LEU A 203 0.52 -14.59 13.86
CA LEU A 203 0.38 -14.88 12.44
C LEU A 203 -0.46 -16.14 12.21
N PRO A 204 -1.16 -16.23 11.07
CA PRO A 204 -1.75 -17.49 10.65
C PRO A 204 -0.67 -18.58 10.55
N PRO A 205 -1.03 -19.86 10.74
CA PRO A 205 -0.08 -20.96 10.57
C PRO A 205 0.54 -20.93 9.17
N ASP A 206 1.79 -21.39 9.08
CA ASP A 206 2.48 -21.66 7.83
C ASP A 206 2.62 -20.47 6.87
N VAL A 207 2.61 -19.22 7.34
CA VAL A 207 2.81 -18.06 6.44
C VAL A 207 4.28 -17.69 6.23
N LEU A 208 5.18 -18.26 7.05
CA LEU A 208 6.63 -18.11 6.95
C LEU A 208 7.28 -19.47 6.65
N ILE A 209 8.51 -19.43 6.17
CA ILE A 209 9.37 -20.60 5.94
C ILE A 209 10.78 -20.29 6.42
N ASP A 210 11.39 -21.22 7.14
CA ASP A 210 12.78 -21.10 7.60
C ASP A 210 13.76 -21.68 6.58
N GLU A 211 15.05 -21.46 6.79
CA GLU A 211 16.14 -21.86 5.88
C GLU A 211 16.24 -23.38 5.65
N ASP A 212 15.71 -24.18 6.58
CA ASP A 212 15.65 -25.64 6.50
C ASP A 212 14.35 -26.17 5.85
N GLY A 213 13.47 -25.26 5.41
CA GLY A 213 12.18 -25.56 4.80
C GLY A 213 11.03 -25.80 5.78
N ARG A 214 11.25 -25.65 7.09
CA ARG A 214 10.18 -25.76 8.09
C ARG A 214 9.23 -24.57 7.98
N LEU A 215 7.93 -24.87 7.97
CA LEU A 215 6.87 -23.86 7.99
C LEU A 215 6.78 -23.23 9.38
N SER A 216 6.57 -21.92 9.42
CA SER A 216 6.56 -21.13 10.65
C SER A 216 5.45 -20.09 10.65
N ASN A 217 5.01 -19.71 11.84
CA ASN A 217 4.21 -18.52 12.12
C ASN A 217 4.88 -17.62 13.18
N ASP A 218 6.13 -17.91 13.54
CA ASP A 218 6.92 -17.09 14.46
C ASP A 218 7.54 -15.91 13.69
N PRO A 219 7.18 -14.64 14.01
CA PRO A 219 7.79 -13.48 13.35
C PRO A 219 9.32 -13.40 13.49
N ALA A 220 9.94 -14.10 14.45
CA ALA A 220 11.39 -14.22 14.55
C ALA A 220 12.02 -14.91 13.34
N THR A 221 11.27 -15.77 12.62
CA THR A 221 11.75 -16.37 11.37
C THR A 221 12.12 -15.30 10.34
N LEU A 222 11.36 -14.18 10.25
CA LEU A 222 11.65 -13.10 9.31
C LEU A 222 12.59 -12.02 9.88
N TYR A 223 12.44 -11.66 11.15
CA TYR A 223 13.12 -10.50 11.74
C TYR A 223 14.17 -10.83 12.81
N GLY A 224 14.44 -12.12 13.04
CA GLY A 224 15.28 -12.56 14.14
C GLY A 224 14.66 -12.30 15.52
N PRO A 225 15.38 -12.59 16.61
CA PRO A 225 14.91 -12.35 17.97
C PRO A 225 14.58 -10.86 18.19
N LEU A 226 13.61 -10.60 19.07
CA LEU A 226 13.26 -9.23 19.45
C LEU A 226 14.35 -8.65 20.35
N VAL A 227 14.98 -7.55 19.92
CA VAL A 227 15.96 -6.79 20.70
C VAL A 227 15.29 -5.52 21.24
N PRO A 228 15.21 -5.30 22.56
CA PRO A 228 14.62 -4.10 23.13
C PRO A 228 15.27 -2.82 22.58
N GLY A 229 14.45 -1.92 22.02
CA GLY A 229 14.92 -0.65 21.44
C GLY A 229 15.63 -0.76 20.07
N GLY A 230 15.77 -1.96 19.51
CA GLY A 230 16.35 -2.18 18.19
C GLY A 230 15.36 -1.93 17.06
N LEU A 231 15.87 -1.53 15.88
CA LEU A 231 15.07 -1.49 14.64
C LEU A 231 14.69 -2.93 14.24
N ARG A 232 13.44 -3.14 13.83
CA ARG A 232 13.02 -4.41 13.20
C ARG A 232 13.46 -4.38 11.74
N GLU A 233 14.50 -5.15 11.41
CA GLU A 233 15.00 -5.29 10.05
C GLU A 233 14.95 -6.75 9.63
N HIS A 234 14.33 -7.02 8.49
CA HIS A 234 14.12 -8.39 8.00
C HIS A 234 15.43 -9.10 7.65
N GLN A 235 16.55 -8.39 7.61
CA GLN A 235 17.88 -8.98 7.39
C GLN A 235 18.41 -9.74 8.61
N PHE A 236 17.81 -9.56 9.80
CA PHE A 236 18.21 -10.27 11.00
C PHE A 236 17.60 -11.67 11.12
N GLY A 237 16.53 -11.98 10.38
CA GLY A 237 15.97 -13.32 10.28
C GLY A 237 16.49 -14.07 9.05
N THR A 238 16.59 -15.39 9.16
CA THR A 238 17.05 -16.30 8.10
C THR A 238 15.94 -16.69 7.14
N GLY A 239 14.70 -16.80 7.62
CA GLY A 239 13.56 -17.25 6.85
C GLY A 239 12.84 -16.15 6.06
N ALA A 240 11.82 -16.55 5.31
CA ALA A 240 11.07 -15.71 4.37
C ALA A 240 9.55 -15.82 4.56
N ILE A 241 8.82 -14.88 3.98
CA ILE A 241 7.36 -14.99 3.83
C ILE A 241 7.06 -15.96 2.68
N ARG A 242 6.04 -16.81 2.81
CA ARG A 242 5.59 -17.67 1.71
C ARG A 242 4.72 -16.91 0.72
N ALA A 243 4.71 -17.34 -0.55
CA ALA A 243 3.76 -16.84 -1.54
C ALA A 243 2.33 -17.34 -1.24
N MET A 244 1.31 -16.52 -1.55
CA MET A 244 -0.09 -16.93 -1.37
C MET A 244 -0.46 -18.03 -2.38
N GLY A 245 -1.31 -18.99 -2.01
CA GLY A 245 -1.75 -20.02 -2.97
C GLY A 245 -0.58 -20.75 -3.65
N GLU A 246 0.54 -20.87 -2.95
CA GLU A 246 1.74 -21.59 -3.38
C GLU A 246 2.28 -21.12 -4.74
N HIS A 247 2.40 -22.01 -5.72
CA HIS A 247 2.93 -21.72 -7.05
C HIS A 247 2.15 -20.62 -7.78
N LYS A 248 0.86 -20.42 -7.47
CA LYS A 248 0.04 -19.38 -8.12
C LYS A 248 0.46 -17.98 -7.68
N GLY A 249 0.53 -17.72 -6.37
CA GLY A 249 1.02 -16.43 -5.88
C GLY A 249 2.50 -16.24 -6.17
N SER A 250 3.30 -17.32 -6.17
CA SER A 250 4.71 -17.22 -6.59
C SER A 250 4.83 -16.81 -8.06
N GLY A 251 3.98 -17.34 -8.93
CA GLY A 251 3.93 -16.93 -10.34
C GLY A 251 3.47 -15.48 -10.50
N LEU A 252 2.45 -15.06 -9.74
CA LEU A 252 1.99 -13.66 -9.72
C LEU A 252 3.09 -12.71 -9.22
N ALA A 253 3.79 -13.06 -8.13
CA ALA A 253 4.90 -12.28 -7.59
C ALA A 253 6.01 -12.09 -8.63
N LEU A 254 6.39 -13.17 -9.34
CA LEU A 254 7.36 -13.10 -10.43
C LEU A 254 6.89 -12.15 -11.54
N MET A 255 5.62 -12.24 -11.96
CA MET A 255 5.08 -11.34 -12.97
C MET A 255 5.07 -9.87 -12.51
N CYS A 256 4.78 -9.60 -11.24
CA CYS A 256 4.89 -8.26 -10.68
C CYS A 256 6.33 -7.75 -10.72
N GLU A 257 7.33 -8.57 -10.38
CA GLU A 257 8.74 -8.16 -10.46
C GLU A 257 9.18 -7.88 -11.92
N LEU A 258 8.72 -8.70 -12.87
CA LEU A 258 9.03 -8.50 -14.29
C LEU A 258 8.34 -7.26 -14.87
N LEU A 259 7.05 -7.07 -14.58
CA LEU A 259 6.29 -5.93 -15.10
C LEU A 259 6.62 -4.64 -14.36
N GLY A 260 6.54 -4.64 -13.03
CA GLY A 260 6.84 -3.49 -12.19
C GLY A 260 8.32 -3.13 -12.20
N GLY A 261 9.24 -4.11 -12.22
CA GLY A 261 10.68 -3.85 -12.14
C GLY A 261 11.38 -3.80 -13.50
N VAL A 262 11.31 -4.88 -14.28
CA VAL A 262 12.06 -4.99 -15.56
C VAL A 262 11.44 -4.10 -16.63
N LEU A 263 10.13 -4.21 -16.88
CA LEU A 263 9.47 -3.51 -17.99
C LEU A 263 9.46 -1.99 -17.79
N THR A 264 9.27 -1.51 -16.55
CA THR A 264 9.36 -0.06 -16.26
C THR A 264 10.81 0.44 -16.24
N GLY A 265 11.78 -0.45 -15.96
CA GLY A 265 13.17 -0.09 -15.69
C GLY A 265 13.41 0.41 -14.26
N SER A 266 12.46 0.23 -13.33
CA SER A 266 12.60 0.59 -11.90
C SER A 266 13.50 -0.38 -11.13
N GLY A 267 13.79 -1.56 -11.70
CA GLY A 267 14.55 -2.62 -11.05
C GLY A 267 13.68 -3.55 -10.20
N CYS A 268 14.08 -4.81 -10.09
CA CYS A 268 13.36 -5.83 -9.33
C CYS A 268 13.81 -5.87 -7.86
N ALA A 269 13.03 -6.57 -7.03
CA ALA A 269 13.55 -7.14 -5.80
C ALA A 269 14.80 -7.98 -6.11
N GLY A 270 15.85 -7.79 -5.32
CA GLY A 270 17.14 -8.41 -5.59
C GLY A 270 18.25 -7.83 -4.73
N PRO A 271 19.48 -8.32 -4.90
CA PRO A 271 20.64 -7.80 -4.18
C PRO A 271 20.78 -6.29 -4.40
N PRO A 272 21.38 -5.56 -3.42
CA PRO A 272 21.59 -4.13 -3.53
C PRO A 272 22.26 -3.78 -4.87
N ARG A 273 21.68 -2.80 -5.55
CA ARG A 273 22.27 -2.15 -6.73
C ARG A 273 22.68 -0.74 -6.33
N ASP A 274 23.40 -0.04 -7.19
CA ASP A 274 23.68 1.40 -7.05
C ASP A 274 22.43 2.28 -7.28
N GLN A 275 21.26 1.82 -6.83
CA GLN A 275 19.97 2.48 -6.95
C GLN A 275 19.23 2.44 -5.61
N PRO A 276 18.61 3.55 -5.18
CA PRO A 276 17.77 3.57 -3.98
C PRO A 276 16.56 2.63 -4.10
N PHE A 277 15.92 2.37 -2.95
CA PHE A 277 14.59 1.75 -2.94
C PHE A 277 13.62 2.53 -3.83
N ALA A 278 12.84 1.82 -4.65
CA ALA A 278 11.80 2.40 -5.46
C ALA A 278 10.68 1.39 -5.75
N ASN A 279 9.46 1.87 -5.90
CA ASN A 279 8.41 1.10 -6.55
C ASN A 279 8.39 1.39 -8.04
N GLY A 280 8.25 0.32 -8.82
CA GLY A 280 7.79 0.40 -10.20
C GLY A 280 6.36 -0.12 -10.30
N MET A 281 5.57 0.49 -11.18
CA MET A 281 4.16 0.17 -11.36
C MET A 281 3.79 0.18 -12.83
N VAL A 282 3.11 -0.87 -13.29
CA VAL A 282 2.43 -0.89 -14.57
C VAL A 282 0.94 -0.82 -14.30
N SER A 283 0.30 0.21 -14.85
CA SER A 283 -1.14 0.42 -14.72
C SER A 283 -1.83 0.32 -16.07
N ILE A 284 -2.95 -0.38 -16.12
CA ILE A 284 -3.83 -0.47 -17.29
C ILE A 284 -5.14 0.22 -16.92
N TYR A 285 -5.60 1.11 -17.79
CA TYR A 285 -6.81 1.90 -17.62
C TYR A 285 -7.73 1.66 -18.82
N MET A 286 -9.01 1.42 -18.56
CA MET A 286 -10.01 1.13 -19.59
C MET A 286 -11.24 1.99 -19.34
N SER A 287 -11.64 2.78 -20.34
CA SER A 287 -12.82 3.63 -20.30
C SER A 287 -14.06 2.83 -20.69
N PRO A 288 -15.00 2.55 -19.76
CA PRO A 288 -16.22 1.81 -20.07
C PRO A 288 -17.04 2.46 -21.20
N ALA A 289 -17.01 3.79 -21.30
CA ALA A 289 -17.72 4.54 -22.34
C ALA A 289 -17.29 4.16 -23.76
N HIS A 290 -16.03 3.75 -23.96
CA HIS A 290 -15.54 3.34 -25.28
C HIS A 290 -16.00 1.94 -25.69
N PHE A 291 -16.49 1.13 -24.76
CA PHE A 291 -17.11 -0.16 -25.08
C PHE A 291 -18.56 -0.01 -25.57
N GLY A 292 -19.16 1.19 -25.45
CA GLY A 292 -20.51 1.49 -25.95
C GLY A 292 -21.62 0.64 -25.33
N SER A 293 -21.44 0.18 -24.09
CA SER A 293 -22.30 -0.80 -23.43
C SER A 293 -22.50 -0.54 -21.94
N GLU A 294 -22.39 0.71 -21.47
CA GLU A 294 -22.42 1.03 -20.03
C GLU A 294 -23.65 0.47 -19.32
N ASP A 295 -24.83 0.62 -19.93
CA ASP A 295 -26.08 0.11 -19.38
C ASP A 295 -26.10 -1.43 -19.27
N ALA A 296 -25.57 -2.13 -20.27
CA ALA A 296 -25.47 -3.58 -20.26
C ALA A 296 -24.45 -4.06 -19.23
N MET A 297 -23.29 -3.40 -19.16
CA MET A 297 -22.26 -3.67 -18.16
C MET A 297 -22.79 -3.44 -16.74
N ALA A 298 -23.50 -2.33 -16.50
CA ALA A 298 -24.08 -2.03 -15.20
C ALA A 298 -25.10 -3.08 -14.75
N ARG A 299 -26.01 -3.49 -15.67
CA ARG A 299 -27.00 -4.54 -15.39
C ARG A 299 -26.35 -5.89 -15.10
N GLU A 300 -25.40 -6.30 -15.93
CA GLU A 300 -24.72 -7.59 -15.76
C GLU A 300 -23.90 -7.62 -14.47
N THR A 301 -23.18 -6.53 -14.18
CA THR A 301 -22.37 -6.43 -12.95
C THR A 301 -23.25 -6.51 -11.71
N ARG A 302 -24.40 -5.80 -11.68
CA ARG A 302 -25.35 -5.89 -10.57
C ARG A 302 -25.91 -7.31 -10.43
N SER A 303 -26.40 -7.90 -11.52
CA SER A 303 -26.94 -9.26 -11.55
C SER A 303 -25.93 -10.28 -10.99
N TYR A 304 -24.68 -10.19 -11.43
CA TYR A 304 -23.63 -11.09 -10.99
C TYR A 304 -23.24 -10.87 -9.52
N ILE A 305 -23.16 -9.61 -9.07
CA ILE A 305 -22.91 -9.28 -7.66
C ILE A 305 -24.03 -9.81 -6.76
N ASP A 306 -25.29 -9.60 -7.13
CA ASP A 306 -26.45 -10.10 -6.39
C ASP A 306 -26.40 -11.64 -6.28
N PHE A 307 -26.08 -12.32 -7.39
CA PHE A 307 -25.88 -13.76 -7.40
C PHE A 307 -24.77 -14.19 -6.41
N VAL A 308 -23.60 -13.55 -6.44
CA VAL A 308 -22.49 -13.85 -5.52
C VAL A 308 -22.89 -13.64 -4.06
N ARG A 309 -23.57 -12.53 -3.75
CA ARG A 309 -24.04 -12.20 -2.40
C ARG A 309 -25.14 -13.14 -1.89
N SER A 310 -25.92 -13.72 -2.80
CA SER A 310 -26.99 -14.68 -2.45
C SER A 310 -26.44 -16.02 -1.92
N SER A 311 -25.14 -16.26 -2.05
CA SER A 311 -24.50 -17.45 -1.50
C SER A 311 -24.68 -17.51 0.01
N ARG A 312 -25.07 -18.68 0.51
CA ARG A 312 -25.23 -18.91 1.95
C ARG A 312 -23.89 -18.70 2.66
N PRO A 313 -23.84 -17.93 3.74
CA PRO A 313 -22.59 -17.69 4.44
C PRO A 313 -22.09 -18.98 5.07
N ALA A 314 -20.77 -19.22 4.98
CA ALA A 314 -20.14 -20.38 5.62
C ALA A 314 -20.23 -20.33 7.16
N VAL A 315 -20.26 -19.11 7.72
CA VAL A 315 -20.46 -18.87 9.16
C VAL A 315 -21.76 -18.07 9.34
N PRO A 316 -22.76 -18.61 10.07
CA PRO A 316 -24.00 -17.88 10.33
C PRO A 316 -23.76 -16.48 10.90
N GLY A 317 -24.39 -15.46 10.30
CA GLY A 317 -24.25 -14.06 10.70
C GLY A 317 -23.04 -13.31 10.11
N GLN A 318 -22.19 -13.97 9.31
CA GLN A 318 -21.08 -13.32 8.59
C GLN A 318 -21.36 -13.35 7.08
N PRO A 319 -21.93 -12.27 6.49
CA PRO A 319 -22.32 -12.26 5.08
C PRO A 319 -21.10 -12.39 4.16
N VAL A 320 -21.34 -12.83 2.92
CA VAL A 320 -20.33 -12.79 1.85
C VAL A 320 -20.01 -11.33 1.54
N LEU A 321 -18.74 -10.97 1.70
CA LEU A 321 -18.25 -9.63 1.42
C LEU A 321 -17.63 -9.56 0.02
N LEU A 322 -17.88 -8.46 -0.68
CA LEU A 322 -17.17 -8.12 -1.90
C LEU A 322 -15.81 -7.47 -1.59
N PRO A 323 -14.84 -7.58 -2.53
CA PRO A 323 -13.62 -6.78 -2.46
C PRO A 323 -13.93 -5.27 -2.30
N GLY A 324 -13.32 -4.65 -1.30
CA GLY A 324 -13.51 -3.24 -0.92
C GLY A 324 -14.56 -3.02 0.17
N GLU A 325 -15.40 -4.00 0.51
CA GLU A 325 -16.34 -3.86 1.62
C GLU A 325 -15.67 -3.83 3.00
N PRO A 326 -14.69 -4.70 3.31
CA PRO A 326 -13.97 -4.61 4.57
C PRO A 326 -13.35 -3.21 4.78
N GLU A 327 -12.79 -2.63 3.72
CA GLU A 327 -12.20 -1.28 3.71
C GLU A 327 -13.26 -0.22 3.98
N ARG A 328 -14.43 -0.28 3.32
CA ARG A 328 -15.52 0.67 3.54
C ARG A 328 -16.10 0.59 4.95
N ILE A 329 -16.24 -0.62 5.50
CA ILE A 329 -16.68 -0.82 6.89
C ILE A 329 -15.68 -0.19 7.85
N ALA A 330 -14.38 -0.42 7.63
CA ALA A 330 -13.32 0.19 8.44
C ALA A 330 -13.32 1.72 8.31
N GLN A 331 -13.51 2.24 7.10
CA GLN A 331 -13.55 3.67 6.83
C GLN A 331 -14.71 4.35 7.56
N ALA A 332 -15.92 3.76 7.49
CA ALA A 332 -17.09 4.28 8.20
C ALA A 332 -16.86 4.36 9.72
N ASP A 333 -16.34 3.28 10.34
CA ASP A 333 -16.00 3.28 11.77
C ASP A 333 -14.93 4.33 12.11
N ARG A 334 -13.82 4.33 11.38
CA ARG A 334 -12.66 5.18 11.71
C ARG A 334 -12.90 6.65 11.41
N THR A 335 -13.80 6.96 10.49
CA THR A 335 -14.26 8.33 10.23
C THR A 335 -15.10 8.84 11.39
N ALA A 336 -16.05 8.02 11.88
CA ALA A 336 -16.95 8.41 12.97
C ALA A 336 -16.25 8.42 14.33
N ASN A 337 -15.39 7.43 14.59
CA ASN A 337 -14.86 7.14 15.92
C ASN A 337 -13.36 7.48 16.08
N GLY A 338 -12.71 7.97 15.01
CA GLY A 338 -11.27 8.19 14.96
C GLY A 338 -10.46 6.95 14.60
N VAL A 339 -9.21 7.15 14.20
CA VAL A 339 -8.29 6.10 13.76
C VAL A 339 -7.60 5.48 14.98
N PRO A 340 -7.67 4.15 15.19
CA PRO A 340 -6.93 3.49 16.25
C PRO A 340 -5.44 3.43 15.90
N ILE A 341 -4.59 3.93 16.81
CA ILE A 341 -3.14 3.96 16.63
C ILE A 341 -2.48 3.23 17.81
N PRO A 342 -1.73 2.14 17.58
CA PRO A 342 -0.97 1.47 18.63
C PRO A 342 -0.01 2.45 19.32
N ARG A 343 0.13 2.34 20.65
CA ARG A 343 0.97 3.24 21.46
C ARG A 343 2.37 3.44 20.90
N GLU A 344 3.05 2.37 20.48
CA GLU A 344 4.40 2.45 19.91
C GLU A 344 4.45 3.24 18.60
N ALA A 345 3.45 3.07 17.73
CA ALA A 345 3.35 3.85 16.49
C ALA A 345 3.10 5.34 16.81
N TRP A 346 2.26 5.63 17.80
CA TRP A 346 2.01 6.99 18.28
C TRP A 346 3.30 7.66 18.79
N LEU A 347 4.03 6.99 19.68
CA LEU A 347 5.29 7.49 20.22
C LEU A 347 6.35 7.69 19.13
N GLY A 348 6.46 6.74 18.20
CA GLY A 348 7.37 6.83 17.05
C GLY A 348 7.06 8.03 16.14
N MET A 349 5.78 8.28 15.86
CA MET A 349 5.36 9.47 15.12
C MET A 349 5.72 10.77 15.84
N MET A 350 5.45 10.86 17.15
CA MET A 350 5.80 12.05 17.93
C MET A 350 7.32 12.29 17.98
N ALA A 351 8.12 11.23 18.13
CA ALA A 351 9.57 11.32 18.08
C ALA A 351 10.05 11.81 16.70
N ALA A 352 9.47 11.28 15.63
CA ALA A 352 9.77 11.70 14.26
C ALA A 352 9.44 13.18 14.02
N ALA A 353 8.27 13.65 14.47
CA ALA A 353 7.88 15.06 14.39
C ALA A 353 8.82 15.99 15.15
N ARG A 354 9.23 15.61 16.37
CA ARG A 354 10.24 16.37 17.14
C ARG A 354 11.59 16.42 16.42
N SER A 355 11.99 15.33 15.76
CA SER A 355 13.28 15.26 15.06
C SER A 355 13.41 16.22 13.88
N VAL A 356 12.27 16.69 13.33
CA VAL A 356 12.21 17.68 12.24
C VAL A 356 11.80 19.07 12.74
N GLY A 357 11.83 19.30 14.06
CA GLY A 357 11.62 20.62 14.65
C GLY A 357 10.16 20.99 14.93
N LEU A 358 9.20 20.07 14.81
CA LEU A 358 7.82 20.34 15.26
C LEU A 358 7.80 20.39 16.80
N GLY A 359 7.67 21.60 17.34
CA GLY A 359 7.79 21.86 18.77
C GLY A 359 6.61 21.34 19.59
N ALA A 360 6.85 21.06 20.88
CA ALA A 360 5.82 20.58 21.80
C ALA A 360 4.64 21.56 22.01
N ASN A 361 4.88 22.86 21.77
CA ASN A 361 3.85 23.90 21.87
C ASN A 361 3.10 24.14 20.54
N ASP A 362 3.46 23.47 19.45
CA ASP A 362 2.71 23.59 18.19
C ASP A 362 1.31 22.96 18.41
N PRO A 363 0.21 23.67 18.11
CA PRO A 363 -1.14 23.18 18.32
C PRO A 363 -1.44 21.91 17.51
N ARG A 364 -0.63 21.58 16.50
CA ARG A 364 -0.74 20.38 15.67
C ARG A 364 0.12 19.23 16.18
N MET A 365 0.99 19.42 17.18
CA MET A 365 1.71 18.32 17.84
C MET A 365 0.74 17.42 18.60
N LEU A 366 0.78 16.10 18.40
CA LEU A 366 -0.12 15.18 19.13
C LEU A 366 0.21 15.20 20.64
N PRO A 367 -0.80 15.02 21.52
CA PRO A 367 -0.53 14.82 22.94
C PRO A 367 0.14 13.45 23.17
N GLU A 368 0.72 13.27 24.34
CA GLU A 368 1.22 11.96 24.77
C GLU A 368 0.08 10.92 24.75
N PRO A 369 0.34 9.68 24.30
CA PRO A 369 -0.70 8.66 24.22
C PRO A 369 -1.22 8.30 25.62
N PRO A 370 -2.54 8.04 25.77
CA PRO A 370 -3.14 7.61 27.04
C PRO A 370 -2.40 6.43 27.68
N ALA A 371 -2.34 6.38 29.01
CA ALA A 371 -1.79 5.24 29.73
C ALA A 371 -2.58 3.96 29.42
N ALA A 372 -1.89 2.82 29.42
CA ALA A 372 -2.43 1.51 29.06
C ALA A 372 -3.44 0.99 30.09
#